data_AF-A0A2W4PK73-F1
#
_entry.id   AF-A0A2W4PK73-F1
#
_cell.length_a   1.000
_cell.length_b   1.000
_cell.length_c   1.000
_cell.angle_alpha   90.00
_cell.angle_beta   90.00
_cell.angle_gamma   90.00
#
_symmetry.space_group_name_H-M   'P 1'
#
loop_
_entity.id
_entity.type
_entity.pdbx_description
1 polymer ?
#
loop_
_entity_poly.entity_id
_entity_poly.type
_entity_poly.pdbx_seq_one_letter_code
_entity_poly.pdbx_strand_id
1 'polypeptide(L)'
;MGFRQERNATGMRRFWPLMGFLMFVALAIVSYFLAPSAIDLARGIVPGFRGNEMPPDLMRLAFAALVFVVLGSLAAIILAVTAPKREIDVIKDSQLLKEREEMLKRRAADRERLRRINRELRSK
;
A
#
# COMPACT_ATOMS: atom_id res chain seq x y z
N MET A 1 -35.93 -0.04 0.47
CA MET A 1 -34.98 0.90 1.13
C MET A 1 -34.01 0.07 1.97
N GLY A 2 -32.77 -0.11 1.50
CA GLY A 2 -31.73 -0.85 2.22
C GLY A 2 -30.66 0.13 2.67
N PHE A 3 -30.64 0.47 3.95
CA PHE A 3 -29.58 1.27 4.57
C PHE A 3 -28.29 0.46 4.53
N ARG A 4 -27.42 0.75 3.55
CA ARG A 4 -26.03 0.28 3.58
C ARG A 4 -25.33 1.01 4.72
N GLN A 5 -25.12 0.28 5.80
CA GLN A 5 -24.32 0.68 6.94
C GLN A 5 -22.89 0.97 6.44
N GLU A 6 -22.52 2.24 6.33
CA GLU A 6 -21.14 2.65 6.08
C GLU A 6 -20.31 2.21 7.29
N ARG A 7 -19.62 1.07 7.15
CA ARG A 7 -18.56 0.71 8.10
C ARG A 7 -17.43 1.71 7.91
N ASN A 8 -17.36 2.69 8.81
CA ASN A 8 -16.26 3.63 8.98
C ASN A 8 -14.95 2.87 9.28
N ALA A 9 -14.36 2.22 8.29
CA ALA A 9 -13.03 1.61 8.35
C ALA A 9 -11.91 2.67 8.14
N THR A 10 -12.24 3.94 8.30
CA THR A 10 -11.36 5.09 8.04
C THR A 10 -10.30 5.26 9.14
N GLY A 11 -10.57 4.82 10.37
CA GLY A 11 -9.61 4.90 11.48
C GLY A 11 -8.42 3.95 11.31
N MET A 12 -8.67 2.66 11.03
CA MET A 12 -7.64 1.62 10.95
C MET A 12 -6.66 1.83 9.78
N ARG A 13 -7.15 2.39 8.66
CA ARG A 13 -6.35 2.62 7.46
C ARG A 13 -5.36 3.78 7.61
N ARG A 14 -5.62 4.75 8.51
CA ARG A 14 -4.71 5.87 8.77
C ARG A 14 -3.46 5.45 9.55
N PHE A 15 -3.57 4.40 10.37
CA PHE A 15 -2.45 3.86 11.16
C PHE A 15 -1.53 2.92 10.38
N TRP A 16 -1.90 2.51 9.16
CA TRP A 16 -1.11 1.62 8.32
C TRP A 16 0.32 2.12 8.02
N PRO A 17 0.54 3.38 7.59
CA PRO A 17 1.90 3.91 7.42
C PRO A 17 2.67 4.01 8.75
N LEU A 18 2.00 4.31 9.86
CA LEU A 18 2.63 4.35 11.19
C LEU A 18 3.09 2.96 11.62
N MET A 19 2.26 1.92 11.38
CA MET A 19 2.61 0.53 11.64
C MET A 19 3.81 0.08 10.80
N GLY A 20 3.82 0.42 9.50
CA GLY A 20 4.94 0.10 8.61
C GLY A 20 6.25 0.77 9.06
N PHE A 21 6.18 2.03 9.48
CA PHE A 21 7.33 2.73 10.04
C PHE A 21 7.82 2.09 11.34
N LEU A 22 6.92 1.78 12.27
CA LEU A 22 7.28 1.12 13.53
C LEU A 22 7.93 -0.24 13.27
N MET A 23 7.37 -1.02 12.33
CA MET A 23 7.93 -2.30 11.92
C MET A 23 9.34 -2.12 11.32
N PHE A 24 9.55 -1.14 10.45
CA PHE A 24 10.85 -0.84 9.86
C PHE A 24 11.90 -0.51 10.93
N VAL A 25 11.55 0.34 11.89
CA VAL A 25 12.44 0.71 13.01
C VAL A 25 12.76 -0.51 13.88
N ALA A 26 11.76 -1.32 14.23
CA ALA A 26 11.97 -2.54 14.99
C ALA A 26 12.92 -3.51 14.25
N LEU A 27 12.74 -3.64 12.94
CA LEU A 27 13.53 -4.53 12.09
C LEU A 27 14.98 -4.03 11.96
N ALA A 28 15.20 -2.72 11.94
CA ALA A 28 16.54 -2.12 11.94
C ALA A 28 17.28 -2.36 13.26
N ILE A 29 16.57 -2.29 14.40
CA ILE A 29 17.15 -2.63 15.71
C ILE A 29 17.53 -4.11 15.72
N VAL A 30 16.59 -4.99 15.36
CA VAL A 30 16.83 -6.44 15.34
C VAL A 30 17.99 -6.80 14.42
N SER A 31 18.08 -6.22 13.22
CA SER A 31 19.18 -6.51 12.29
C SER A 31 20.54 -6.07 12.83
N TYR A 32 20.61 -4.94 13.53
CA TYR A 32 21.85 -4.47 14.15
C TYR A 32 22.33 -5.37 15.29
N PHE A 33 21.40 -5.97 16.04
CA PHE A 33 21.70 -6.97 17.07
C PHE A 33 22.08 -8.34 16.49
N LEU A 34 21.49 -8.74 15.35
CA LEU A 34 21.82 -10.00 14.68
C LEU A 34 23.11 -9.92 13.83
N ALA A 35 23.60 -8.72 13.52
CA ALA A 35 24.81 -8.52 12.73
C ALA A 35 26.04 -9.34 13.20
N PRO A 36 26.42 -9.37 14.50
CA PRO A 36 27.55 -10.19 14.96
C PRO A 36 27.32 -11.68 14.70
N SER A 37 26.11 -12.21 14.93
CA SER A 37 25.79 -13.61 14.65
C SER A 37 25.90 -13.94 13.15
N ALA A 38 25.53 -13.01 12.28
CA ALA A 38 25.70 -13.18 10.84
C ALA A 38 27.18 -13.17 10.41
N ILE A 39 28.02 -12.37 11.07
CA ILE A 39 29.47 -12.36 10.86
C ILE A 39 30.08 -13.70 11.28
N ASP A 40 29.69 -14.22 12.44
CA ASP A 40 30.18 -15.51 12.93
C ASP A 40 29.76 -16.66 12.02
N LEU A 41 28.52 -16.63 11.50
CA LEU A 41 28.05 -17.59 10.51
C LEU A 41 28.86 -17.49 9.21
N ALA A 42 29.13 -16.28 8.72
CA ALA A 42 29.92 -16.07 7.51
C ALA A 42 31.37 -16.56 7.67
N ARG A 43 31.98 -16.41 8.85
CA ARG A 43 33.30 -16.98 9.17
C ARG A 43 33.30 -18.52 9.10
N GLY A 44 32.19 -19.16 9.45
CA GLY A 44 32.06 -20.62 9.37
C GLY A 44 31.82 -21.17 7.96
N ILE A 45 31.19 -20.37 7.07
CA ILE A 45 30.77 -20.84 5.73
C ILE A 45 31.74 -20.40 4.64
N VAL A 46 32.32 -19.20 4.73
CA VAL A 46 33.16 -18.62 3.67
C VAL A 46 34.63 -18.93 3.93
N PRO A 47 35.28 -19.78 3.12
CA PRO A 47 36.70 -20.08 3.27
C PRO A 47 37.54 -18.82 3.05
N GLY A 48 38.42 -18.50 3.99
CA GLY A 48 39.32 -17.34 3.92
C GLY A 48 38.79 -16.08 4.57
N PHE A 49 37.52 -16.02 4.96
CA PHE A 49 36.95 -14.86 5.63
C PHE A 49 37.37 -14.80 7.10
N ARG A 50 38.33 -13.93 7.41
CA ARG A 50 38.84 -13.75 8.79
C ARG A 50 37.97 -12.80 9.62
N GLY A 51 37.07 -12.07 8.95
CA GLY A 51 36.24 -11.06 9.56
C GLY A 51 37.02 -9.96 10.28
N ASN A 52 38.17 -9.59 9.72
CA ASN A 52 39.01 -8.49 10.15
C ASN A 52 39.58 -7.72 8.94
N GLU A 53 38.95 -7.90 7.77
CA GLU A 53 39.37 -7.28 6.51
C GLU A 53 38.95 -5.82 6.42
N MET A 54 38.00 -5.41 7.28
CA MET A 54 37.51 -4.05 7.41
C MET A 54 37.50 -3.65 8.88
N PRO A 55 37.49 -2.34 9.18
CA PRO A 55 37.24 -1.86 10.53
C PRO A 55 35.98 -2.51 11.12
N PRO A 56 36.01 -2.93 12.39
CA PRO A 56 34.94 -3.73 13.00
C PRO A 56 33.59 -3.02 12.95
N ASP A 57 33.56 -1.69 13.07
CA ASP A 57 32.34 -0.89 12.95
C ASP A 57 31.75 -0.93 11.54
N LEU A 58 32.59 -0.80 10.51
CA LEU A 58 32.16 -0.80 9.11
C LEU A 58 31.64 -2.18 8.71
N MET A 59 32.32 -3.22 9.17
CA MET A 59 31.94 -4.60 8.94
C MET A 59 30.61 -4.94 9.61
N ARG A 60 30.43 -4.52 10.87
CA ARG A 60 29.15 -4.67 11.57
C ARG A 60 28.02 -3.98 10.84
N LEU A 61 28.26 -2.76 10.34
CA LEU A 61 27.25 -2.01 9.60
C LEU A 61 26.88 -2.68 8.27
N ALA A 62 27.87 -3.21 7.54
CA ALA A 62 27.66 -3.93 6.30
C ALA A 62 26.82 -5.21 6.51
N PHE A 63 27.15 -6.01 7.52
CA PHE A 63 26.37 -7.20 7.86
C PHE A 63 25.00 -6.86 8.44
N ALA A 64 24.87 -5.80 9.24
CA ALA A 64 23.58 -5.31 9.70
C ALA A 64 22.67 -4.91 8.53
N ALA A 65 23.21 -4.23 7.52
CA ALA A 65 22.50 -3.87 6.30
C ALA A 65 22.09 -5.12 5.48
N LEU A 66 22.97 -6.11 5.38
CA LEU A 66 22.67 -7.36 4.67
C LEU A 66 21.55 -8.13 5.37
N VAL A 67 21.65 -8.32 6.70
CA VAL A 67 20.60 -8.94 7.51
C VAL A 67 19.30 -8.15 7.42
N PHE A 68 19.37 -6.82 7.42
CA PHE A 68 18.22 -5.95 7.27
C PHE A 68 17.49 -6.17 5.95
N VAL A 69 18.22 -6.27 4.83
CA VAL A 69 17.62 -6.52 3.51
C VAL A 69 16.95 -7.90 3.48
N VAL A 70 17.59 -8.93 4.02
CA VAL A 70 17.02 -10.29 4.09
C VAL A 70 15.75 -10.30 4.94
N LEU A 71 15.82 -9.84 6.19
CA LEU A 71 14.65 -9.78 7.08
C LEU A 71 13.56 -8.84 6.54
N GLY A 72 13.96 -7.71 5.95
CA GLY A 72 13.06 -6.73 5.37
C GLY A 72 12.31 -7.29 4.17
N SER A 73 12.97 -8.09 3.32
CA SER A 73 12.31 -8.79 2.22
C SER A 73 11.26 -9.80 2.71
N LEU A 74 11.58 -10.57 3.76
CA LEU A 74 10.62 -11.49 4.39
C LEU A 74 9.43 -10.74 4.98
N ALA A 75 9.69 -9.65 5.71
CA ALA A 75 8.65 -8.80 6.27
C ALA A 75 7.80 -8.14 5.18
N ALA A 76 8.39 -7.72 4.06
CA ALA A 76 7.68 -7.15 2.92
C ALA A 76 6.76 -8.18 2.26
N ILE A 77 7.18 -9.44 2.15
CA ILE A 77 6.32 -10.53 1.66
C ILE A 77 5.14 -10.76 2.61
N ILE A 78 5.40 -10.82 3.93
CA ILE A 78 4.35 -10.97 4.94
C ILE A 78 3.36 -9.80 4.86
N LEU A 79 3.87 -8.57 4.77
CA LEU A 79 3.04 -7.37 4.59
C LEU A 79 2.27 -7.42 3.28
N ALA A 80 2.85 -7.90 2.18
CA ALA A 80 2.16 -7.98 0.90
C ALA A 80 1.02 -9.00 0.92
N VAL A 81 1.18 -10.12 1.64
CA VAL A 81 0.14 -11.15 1.81
C VAL A 81 -0.94 -10.70 2.80
N THR A 82 -0.56 -10.03 3.89
CA THR A 82 -1.49 -9.55 4.93
C THR A 82 -2.10 -8.19 4.63
N ALA A 83 -1.54 -7.47 3.65
CA ALA A 83 -2.09 -6.22 3.17
C ALA A 83 -3.55 -6.45 2.79
N PRO A 84 -4.49 -5.66 3.34
CA PRO A 84 -5.83 -5.65 2.81
C PRO A 84 -5.67 -5.21 1.37
N LYS A 85 -5.95 -6.13 0.43
CA LYS A 85 -5.96 -5.84 -1.00
C LYS A 85 -6.73 -4.54 -1.14
N ARG A 86 -6.04 -3.47 -1.56
CA ARG A 86 -6.77 -2.30 -2.02
C ARG A 86 -7.60 -2.86 -3.16
N GLU A 87 -8.91 -2.92 -2.97
CA GLU A 87 -9.84 -2.67 -4.06
C GLU A 87 -9.44 -1.28 -4.56
N ILE A 88 -8.35 -1.20 -5.34
CA ILE A 88 -8.25 -0.22 -6.40
C ILE A 88 -9.51 -0.55 -7.16
N ASP A 89 -10.53 0.30 -7.03
CA ASP A 89 -11.86 0.12 -7.59
C ASP A 89 -11.72 -0.60 -8.93
N VAL A 90 -11.87 -1.91 -8.91
CA VAL A 90 -12.06 -2.69 -10.12
C VAL A 90 -13.47 -2.27 -10.45
N ILE A 91 -13.58 -1.19 -11.21
CA ILE A 91 -14.82 -0.56 -11.62
C ILE A 91 -15.71 -1.73 -12.04
N LYS A 92 -16.63 -2.10 -11.15
CA LYS A 92 -17.46 -3.26 -11.40
C LYS A 92 -18.29 -2.88 -12.63
N ASP A 93 -18.39 -3.76 -13.61
CA ASP A 93 -19.22 -3.48 -14.80
C ASP A 93 -20.65 -3.01 -14.42
N SER A 94 -21.15 -3.46 -13.26
CA SER A 94 -22.42 -2.99 -12.68
C SER A 94 -22.45 -1.52 -12.23
N GLN A 95 -21.31 -0.92 -11.86
CA GLN A 95 -21.19 0.52 -11.60
C GLN A 95 -21.15 1.32 -12.92
N LEU A 96 -20.48 0.81 -13.96
CA LEU A 96 -20.51 1.44 -15.30
C LEU A 96 -21.92 1.45 -15.90
N LEU A 97 -22.70 0.38 -15.70
CA LEU A 97 -24.09 0.33 -16.15
C LEU A 97 -24.96 1.38 -15.42
N LYS A 98 -24.76 1.56 -14.11
CA LYS A 98 -25.46 2.59 -13.34
C LYS A 98 -25.09 4.00 -13.77
N GLU A 99 -23.81 4.28 -14.01
CA GLU A 99 -23.37 5.58 -14.52
C GLU A 99 -23.95 5.87 -15.92
N ARG A 100 -24.04 4.87 -16.80
CA ARG A 100 -24.67 5.02 -18.12
C ARG A 100 -26.16 5.33 -18.01
N GLU A 101 -26.90 4.64 -17.13
CA GLU A 101 -28.32 4.93 -16.91
C GLU A 101 -28.54 6.34 -16.35
N GLU A 102 -27.72 6.78 -15.41
CA GLU A 102 -27.79 8.13 -14.86
C GLU A 102 -27.46 9.20 -15.91
N MET A 103 -26.47 8.95 -16.77
CA MET A 103 -26.12 9.85 -17.87
C MET A 103 -27.27 9.98 -18.87
N LEU A 104 -27.94 8.88 -19.23
CA LEU A 104 -29.08 8.89 -20.13
C LEU A 104 -30.28 9.65 -19.54
N LYS A 105 -30.56 9.47 -18.24
CA LYS A 105 -31.63 10.20 -17.54
C LYS A 105 -31.35 11.71 -17.49
N ARG A 106 -30.10 12.11 -17.21
CA ARG A 106 -29.69 13.53 -17.22
C ARG A 106 -29.84 14.14 -18.61
N ARG A 107 -29.37 13.46 -19.67
CA ARG A 107 -29.53 13.93 -21.06
C ARG A 107 -31.00 14.07 -21.48
N ALA A 108 -31.87 13.18 -21.04
CA ALA A 108 -33.31 13.28 -21.31
C ALA A 108 -33.92 14.51 -20.61
N ALA A 109 -33.61 14.71 -19.33
CA ALA A 109 -34.08 15.87 -18.56
C ALA A 109 -33.59 17.21 -19.16
N ASP A 110 -32.33 17.27 -19.59
CA ASP A 110 -31.77 18.48 -20.21
C ASP A 110 -32.42 18.78 -21.57
N ARG A 111 -32.70 17.76 -22.39
CA ARG A 111 -33.43 17.95 -23.65
C ARG A 111 -34.85 18.50 -23.41
N GLU A 112 -35.53 18.04 -22.37
CA GLU A 112 -36.86 18.56 -22.01
C GLU A 112 -36.79 20.01 -21.55
N ARG A 113 -35.79 20.37 -20.75
CA ARG A 113 -35.55 21.75 -20.32
C ARG A 113 -35.31 22.68 -21.52
N LEU A 114 -34.45 22.27 -22.45
CA LEU A 114 -34.17 23.02 -23.68
C LEU A 114 -35.42 23.19 -24.56
N ARG A 115 -36.29 22.18 -24.62
CA ARG A 115 -37.57 22.27 -25.36
C ARG A 115 -38.54 23.26 -24.72
N ARG A 116 -38.58 23.36 -23.39
CA ARG A 116 -39.42 24.35 -22.68
C ARG A 116 -38.91 25.77 -22.94
N ILE A 117 -37.61 25.98 -22.80
CA ILE A 117 -36.96 27.28 -23.08
C ILE A 117 -37.22 27.72 -24.52
N ASN A 118 -37.06 26.84 -25.52
CA ASN A 118 -37.34 27.17 -26.92
C ASN A 118 -38.81 27.46 -27.21
N ARG A 119 -39.76 26.87 -26.46
CA ARG A 119 -41.19 27.21 -26.59
C ARG A 119 -41.48 28.59 -26.01
N GLU A 120 -40.91 28.90 -24.85
CA GLU A 120 -41.04 30.22 -24.21
C GLU A 120 -40.44 31.34 -25.05
N LEU A 121 -39.29 31.09 -25.69
CA LEU A 121 -38.63 32.03 -26.61
C LEU A 121 -39.40 32.23 -27.92
N ARG A 122 -40.19 31.26 -28.37
CA ARG A 122 -41.04 31.37 -29.57
C ARG A 122 -42.39 32.00 -29.31
N SER A 123 -42.86 31.99 -28.07
CA SER A 123 -44.14 32.62 -27.67
C SER A 123 -44.00 34.08 -27.22
N LYS A 124 -42.77 34.61 -27.20
CA LYS A 124 -42.47 36.04 -27.07
C LYS A 124 -42.17 36.63 -28.43
#